data_AF-A0A1C6K6G3-F1
#
_entry.id   AF-A0A1C6K6G3-F1
#
_cell.length_a   1.000
_cell.length_b   1.000
_cell.length_c   1.000
_cell.angle_alpha   90.00
_cell.angle_beta   90.00
_cell.angle_gamma   90.00
#
_symmetry.space_group_name_H-M   'P 1'
#
loop_
_entity.id
_entity.type
_entity.pdbx_description
1 polymer ?
#
loop_
_entity_poly.entity_id
_entity_poly.type
_entity_poly.pdbx_seq_one_letter_code
_entity_poly.pdbx_strand_id
1 'polypeptide(L)'
;MFLTAYYGDRYKCCCSNLINSFEFQFDERADGDDVLVSIDPANPTHMLEVAFRRVYSNDIIWLSGVVVLDHEYEQDLEDREERNANITIVIKKTSSLIDTPIPIYTLEVDLAPASDDVAIHFSHVDVQTTNLSNVRYKVLVYSDEESIEDVDVEGPNTLTAIRFIR
;
A
#
# COMPACT_ATOMS: atom_id res chain seq x y z
N MET A 1 1.00 -17.90 -13.01
CA MET A 1 -0.16 -18.20 -13.88
C MET A 1 -0.87 -16.88 -14.13
N PHE A 2 -0.84 -16.33 -15.35
CA PHE A 2 -1.43 -15.01 -15.65
C PHE A 2 -2.87 -15.18 -16.11
N LEU A 3 -3.83 -14.58 -15.40
CA LEU A 3 -5.21 -14.45 -15.87
C LEU A 3 -5.38 -13.08 -16.54
N THR A 4 -5.43 -13.06 -17.86
CA THR A 4 -5.88 -11.90 -18.63
C THR A 4 -7.38 -12.03 -18.86
N ALA A 5 -8.19 -11.25 -18.15
CA ALA A 5 -9.62 -11.21 -18.35
C ALA A 5 -9.97 -10.27 -19.52
N TYR A 6 -10.41 -10.82 -20.65
CA TYR A 6 -11.06 -10.07 -21.71
C TYR A 6 -12.53 -9.84 -21.34
N TYR A 7 -12.93 -8.59 -21.10
CA TYR A 7 -14.35 -8.25 -20.97
C TYR A 7 -14.90 -7.80 -22.33
N GLY A 8 -15.84 -8.60 -22.86
CA GLY A 8 -16.49 -8.36 -24.14
C GLY A 8 -17.54 -7.26 -24.07
N ASP A 9 -17.48 -6.35 -25.03
CA ASP A 9 -18.55 -5.40 -25.34
C ASP A 9 -19.83 -6.15 -25.75
N ARG A 10 -20.89 -6.00 -24.95
CA ARG A 10 -22.28 -5.81 -25.42
C ARG A 10 -23.21 -5.66 -24.22
N TYR A 11 -23.80 -4.48 -24.09
CA TYR A 11 -25.17 -4.11 -23.64
C TYR A 11 -25.14 -2.72 -22.99
N LYS A 12 -25.36 -1.68 -23.82
CA LYS A 12 -25.62 -0.30 -23.37
C LYS A 12 -27.00 -0.25 -22.71
N CYS A 13 -27.04 -0.28 -21.39
CA CYS A 13 -28.14 0.22 -20.58
C CYS A 13 -27.74 1.59 -20.03
N CYS A 14 -28.67 2.56 -19.99
CA CYS A 14 -28.43 3.97 -19.60
C CYS A 14 -28.12 4.18 -18.10
N CYS A 15 -27.75 3.12 -17.38
CA CYS A 15 -27.09 3.15 -16.08
C CYS A 15 -25.66 2.62 -16.32
N SER A 16 -24.83 3.41 -16.99
CA SER A 16 -23.48 3.02 -17.40
C SER A 16 -22.66 2.56 -16.19
N ASN A 17 -22.03 1.39 -16.30
CA ASN A 17 -21.15 0.81 -15.28
C ASN A 17 -20.30 1.89 -14.60
N LEU A 18 -20.57 2.13 -13.31
CA LEU A 18 -19.82 3.10 -12.52
C LEU A 18 -18.34 2.71 -12.46
N ILE A 19 -18.03 1.41 -12.48
CA ILE A 19 -16.66 0.88 -12.48
C ILE A 19 -16.11 0.87 -13.90
N ASN A 20 -14.97 1.54 -14.10
CA ASN A 20 -14.29 1.62 -15.39
C ASN A 20 -13.02 0.79 -15.47
N SER A 21 -12.28 0.67 -14.37
CA SER A 21 -11.05 -0.11 -14.33
C SER A 21 -10.73 -0.59 -12.91
N PHE A 22 -9.99 -1.68 -12.84
CA PHE A 22 -9.49 -2.29 -11.61
C PHE A 22 -8.02 -2.65 -11.82
N GLU A 23 -7.20 -2.35 -10.82
CA GLU A 23 -5.79 -2.70 -10.76
C GLU A 23 -5.54 -3.47 -9.46
N PHE A 24 -4.63 -4.44 -9.50
CA PHE A 24 -4.30 -5.27 -8.35
C PHE A 24 -2.83 -5.67 -8.36
N GLN A 25 -2.21 -5.62 -7.20
CA GLN A 25 -0.91 -6.22 -6.94
C GLN A 25 -0.98 -7.09 -5.69
N PHE A 26 -0.22 -8.18 -5.75
CA PHE A 26 -0.03 -9.17 -4.70
C PHE A 26 1.45 -9.46 -4.56
N ASP A 27 1.92 -9.63 -3.33
CA ASP A 27 3.30 -9.94 -3.00
C ASP A 27 3.31 -10.93 -1.81
N GLU A 28 3.69 -12.18 -2.07
CA GLU A 28 3.57 -13.30 -1.11
C GLU A 28 4.60 -13.25 0.01
N ARG A 29 5.74 -12.54 -0.18
CA ARG A 29 6.95 -12.51 0.68
C ARG A 29 6.97 -13.59 1.76
N ALA A 30 7.70 -14.66 1.50
CA ALA A 30 7.74 -15.79 2.40
C ALA A 30 8.68 -15.49 3.58
N ASP A 31 8.30 -16.03 4.74
CA ASP A 31 9.08 -16.09 5.97
C ASP A 31 10.58 -16.33 5.70
N GLY A 32 11.41 -15.38 6.14
CA GLY A 32 12.87 -15.32 5.94
C GLY A 32 13.33 -14.60 4.67
N ASP A 33 12.43 -13.87 3.99
CA ASP A 33 12.80 -12.82 3.03
C ASP A 33 12.92 -11.50 3.82
N ASP A 34 14.06 -11.32 4.50
CA ASP A 34 14.42 -10.24 5.47
C ASP A 34 14.29 -8.79 4.91
N VAL A 35 13.12 -8.43 4.38
CA VAL A 35 12.85 -7.10 3.85
C VAL A 35 12.43 -6.20 5.00
N LEU A 36 13.44 -5.62 5.63
CA LEU A 36 13.27 -4.71 6.74
C LEU A 36 12.41 -3.48 6.41
N VAL A 37 11.62 -3.07 7.40
CA VAL A 37 11.00 -1.75 7.40
C VAL A 37 12.08 -0.69 7.58
N SER A 38 12.13 0.27 6.66
CA SER A 38 13.10 1.36 6.70
C SER A 38 12.87 2.27 7.91
N ILE A 39 13.95 2.55 8.65
CA ILE A 39 13.99 3.57 9.71
C ILE A 39 14.25 4.99 9.19
N ASP A 40 14.27 5.17 7.87
CA ASP A 40 14.43 6.48 7.22
C ASP A 40 13.14 6.88 6.48
N PRO A 41 12.34 7.82 7.03
CA PRO A 41 11.13 8.32 6.38
C PRO A 41 11.36 8.96 5.01
N ALA A 42 12.58 9.40 4.70
CA ALA A 42 12.94 9.93 3.39
C ALA A 42 13.16 8.81 2.36
N ASN A 43 13.51 7.61 2.81
CA ASN A 43 13.72 6.41 2.00
C ASN A 43 12.90 5.23 2.54
N PRO A 44 11.56 5.33 2.53
CA PRO A 44 10.70 4.30 3.12
C PRO A 44 10.73 3.01 2.29
N THR A 45 10.48 1.87 2.93
CA THR A 45 10.37 0.58 2.27
C THR A 45 9.15 0.58 1.33
N HIS A 46 9.37 0.19 0.08
CA HIS A 46 8.32 0.11 -0.91
C HIS A 46 7.63 -1.24 -0.87
N MET A 47 6.31 -1.23 -0.68
CA MET A 47 5.50 -2.45 -0.59
C MET A 47 4.91 -2.79 -1.95
N LEU A 48 3.97 -1.97 -2.41
CA LEU A 48 3.10 -2.25 -3.53
C LEU A 48 2.80 -0.97 -4.29
N GLU A 49 2.54 -1.11 -5.58
CA GLU A 49 2.17 -0.05 -6.49
C GLU A 49 1.13 -0.51 -7.52
N VAL A 50 0.07 0.28 -7.67
CA VAL A 50 -0.90 0.15 -8.76
C VAL A 50 -0.95 1.44 -9.58
N ALA A 51 -1.29 1.32 -10.86
CA ALA A 51 -1.18 2.43 -11.79
C ALA A 51 -2.36 2.56 -12.74
N PHE A 52 -2.81 3.79 -12.98
CA PHE A 52 -3.75 4.12 -14.05
C PHE A 52 -3.08 5.01 -15.08
N ARG A 53 -3.21 4.65 -16.36
CA ARG A 53 -2.69 5.49 -17.46
C ARG A 53 -3.27 6.91 -17.44
N ARG A 54 -4.54 7.04 -17.09
CA ARG A 54 -5.21 8.35 -17.01
C ARG A 54 -6.40 8.27 -16.06
N VAL A 55 -6.54 9.29 -15.22
CA VAL A 55 -7.73 9.57 -14.42
C VAL A 55 -8.22 10.98 -14.73
N TYR A 56 -9.52 11.19 -14.62
CA TYR A 56 -10.19 12.46 -14.92
C TYR A 56 -10.70 13.08 -13.63
N SER A 57 -10.90 14.40 -13.67
CA SER A 57 -11.61 15.11 -12.60
C SER A 57 -12.96 14.44 -12.32
N ASN A 58 -13.29 14.31 -11.04
CA ASN A 58 -14.43 13.60 -10.45
C ASN A 58 -14.37 12.06 -10.45
N ASP A 59 -13.37 11.44 -11.06
CA ASP A 59 -13.16 10.00 -10.86
C ASP A 59 -12.94 9.72 -9.37
N ILE A 60 -13.45 8.58 -8.91
CA ILE A 60 -13.25 8.08 -7.55
C ILE A 60 -12.34 6.87 -7.64
N ILE A 61 -11.20 6.90 -6.94
CA ILE A 61 -10.33 5.75 -6.81
C ILE A 61 -10.49 5.19 -5.40
N TRP A 62 -11.03 3.98 -5.28
CA TRP A 62 -11.08 3.26 -4.03
C TRP A 62 -9.89 2.30 -3.93
N LEU A 63 -9.04 2.53 -2.93
CA LEU A 63 -7.86 1.75 -2.61
C LEU A 63 -8.15 0.87 -1.40
N SER A 64 -7.76 -0.39 -1.45
CA SER A 64 -7.84 -1.29 -0.29
C SER A 64 -6.76 -2.36 -0.37
N GLY A 65 -6.23 -2.75 0.76
CA GLY A 65 -5.16 -3.73 0.81
C GLY A 65 -4.80 -4.16 2.22
N VAL A 66 -3.78 -5.00 2.28
CA VAL A 66 -3.20 -5.54 3.51
C VAL A 66 -1.69 -5.42 3.39
N VAL A 67 -1.05 -4.98 4.47
CA VAL A 67 0.38 -5.11 4.71
C VAL A 67 0.57 -6.07 5.88
N VAL A 68 1.43 -7.06 5.73
CA VAL A 68 1.81 -7.98 6.81
C VAL A 68 3.19 -7.56 7.32
N LEU A 69 3.33 -7.47 8.64
CA LEU A 69 4.57 -7.11 9.31
C LEU A 69 4.84 -8.13 10.40
N ASP A 70 6.09 -8.55 10.52
CA ASP A 70 6.59 -9.31 11.64
C ASP A 70 7.47 -8.39 12.49
N HIS A 71 7.29 -8.43 13.81
CA HIS A 71 8.16 -7.76 14.76
C HIS A 71 8.89 -8.84 15.54
N GLU A 72 9.97 -9.34 14.95
CA GLU A 72 10.82 -10.32 15.59
C GLU A 72 11.44 -9.71 16.86
N TYR A 73 11.54 -10.52 17.91
CA TYR A 73 12.26 -10.16 19.11
C TYR A 73 13.32 -11.21 19.37
N GLU A 74 14.56 -10.94 18.98
CA GLU A 74 15.68 -11.80 19.33
C GLU A 74 16.03 -11.62 20.82
N GLN A 75 15.71 -12.65 21.62
CA GLN A 75 16.01 -12.73 23.06
C GLN A 75 17.52 -12.76 23.39
N ASP A 76 18.39 -12.79 22.38
CA ASP A 76 19.83 -13.00 22.54
C ASP A 76 20.58 -11.73 23.02
N LEU A 77 19.89 -10.60 23.14
CA LEU A 77 20.42 -9.35 23.68
C LEU A 77 19.81 -9.06 25.06
N GLU A 78 20.50 -9.47 26.13
CA GLU A 78 20.07 -9.38 27.55
C GLU A 78 19.69 -7.97 28.06
N ASP A 79 19.74 -6.93 27.23
CA ASP A 79 19.54 -5.52 27.62
C ASP A 79 18.51 -4.74 26.75
N ARG A 80 17.80 -5.36 25.79
CA ARG A 80 16.74 -4.66 25.03
C ARG A 80 15.42 -4.68 25.81
N GLU A 81 14.97 -3.51 26.26
CA GLU A 81 13.60 -3.32 26.77
C GLU A 81 12.60 -3.72 25.67
N GLU A 82 11.67 -4.63 25.99
CA GLU A 82 10.50 -4.96 25.18
C GLU A 82 9.71 -3.68 24.88
N ARG A 83 9.97 -3.06 23.73
CA ARG A 83 9.29 -1.84 23.27
C ARG A 83 8.50 -2.14 22.03
N ASN A 84 7.31 -1.57 21.94
CA ASN A 84 6.55 -1.66 20.73
C ASN A 84 7.26 -0.92 19.60
N ALA A 85 7.00 -1.36 18.37
CA ALA A 85 7.47 -0.73 17.16
C ALA A 85 6.39 0.22 16.58
N ASN A 86 6.73 1.50 16.46
CA ASN A 86 5.89 2.50 15.79
C ASN A 86 6.17 2.50 14.28
N ILE A 87 5.19 2.03 13.51
CA ILE A 87 5.27 1.92 12.05
C ILE A 87 4.25 2.83 11.38
N THR A 88 4.71 3.59 10.40
CA THR A 88 3.85 4.39 9.53
C THR A 88 3.65 3.71 8.19
N ILE A 89 2.39 3.42 7.84
CA ILE A 89 1.98 3.01 6.50
C ILE A 89 1.41 4.23 5.77
N VAL A 90 1.97 4.58 4.61
CA VAL A 90 1.53 5.72 3.81
C VAL A 90 1.20 5.30 2.37
N ILE A 91 0.10 5.82 1.83
CA ILE A 91 -0.16 5.77 0.40
C ILE A 91 0.26 7.09 -0.24
N LYS A 92 1.25 7.04 -1.13
CA LYS A 92 1.67 8.21 -1.92
C LYS A 92 1.13 8.12 -3.35
N LYS A 93 0.47 9.19 -3.79
CA LYS A 93 0.03 9.40 -5.16
C LYS A 93 1.10 10.16 -5.95
N THR A 94 1.43 9.64 -7.12
CA THR A 94 2.31 10.31 -8.10
C THR A 94 1.63 10.37 -9.47
N SER A 95 2.09 11.27 -10.32
CA SER A 95 1.59 11.47 -11.69
C SER A 95 2.68 12.17 -12.50
N SER A 96 2.66 12.02 -13.83
CA SER A 96 3.53 12.84 -14.69
C SER A 96 3.23 14.34 -14.64
N LEU A 97 2.12 14.73 -14.01
CA LEU A 97 1.69 16.13 -13.84
C LEU A 97 1.77 16.61 -12.38
N ILE A 98 2.36 15.80 -11.48
CA ILE A 98 2.56 16.13 -10.08
C ILE A 98 4.07 16.13 -9.82
N ASP A 99 4.63 17.30 -9.51
CA ASP A 99 6.08 17.45 -9.31
C ASP A 99 6.57 16.78 -8.02
N THR A 100 5.73 16.79 -6.98
CA THR A 100 6.05 16.21 -5.67
C THR A 100 5.01 15.14 -5.29
N PRO A 101 5.42 13.90 -4.96
CA PRO A 101 4.50 12.87 -4.48
C PRO A 101 3.59 13.36 -3.36
N ILE A 102 2.29 13.09 -3.45
CA ILE A 102 1.28 13.56 -2.49
C ILE A 102 0.89 12.38 -1.59
N PRO A 103 1.11 12.46 -0.26
CA PRO A 103 0.52 11.50 0.67
C PRO A 103 -1.00 11.70 0.70
N ILE A 104 -1.76 10.64 0.49
CA ILE A 104 -3.24 10.68 0.48
C ILE A 104 -3.85 9.89 1.64
N TYR A 105 -3.07 9.00 2.25
CA TYR A 105 -3.46 8.19 3.39
C TYR A 105 -2.24 7.90 4.23
N THR A 106 -2.41 7.97 5.55
CA THR A 106 -1.40 7.62 6.55
C THR A 106 -2.10 6.82 7.64
N LEU A 107 -1.47 5.74 8.09
CA LEU A 107 -1.89 4.90 9.20
C LEU A 107 -0.67 4.65 10.10
N GLU A 108 -0.78 5.05 11.35
CA GLU A 108 0.19 4.70 12.39
C GLU A 108 -0.22 3.38 13.03
N VAL A 109 0.74 2.49 13.22
CA VAL A 109 0.58 1.16 13.77
C VAL A 109 1.59 0.99 14.90
N ASP A 110 1.10 0.47 16.02
CA ASP A 110 1.90 0.16 17.19
C ASP A 110 1.97 -1.37 17.29
N LEU A 111 3.11 -1.95 16.95
CA LEU A 111 3.33 -3.40 16.95
C LEU A 111 3.97 -3.84 18.26
N ALA A 112 3.29 -4.73 18.99
CA ALA A 112 3.87 -5.29 20.21
C ALA A 112 5.14 -6.12 19.89
N PRO A 113 6.10 -6.22 20.81
CA PRO A 113 7.25 -7.12 20.66
C PRO A 113 6.83 -8.57 20.36
N ALA A 114 7.61 -9.28 19.54
CA ALA A 114 7.36 -10.68 19.15
C ALA A 114 5.99 -10.89 18.48
N SER A 115 5.48 -9.88 17.78
CA SER A 115 4.23 -10.00 17.05
C SER A 115 4.49 -10.57 15.67
N ASP A 116 4.07 -11.82 15.48
CA ASP A 116 4.23 -12.59 14.26
C ASP A 116 3.07 -12.33 13.27
N ASP A 117 3.40 -12.17 11.99
CA ASP A 117 2.47 -12.10 10.85
C ASP A 117 1.25 -11.16 11.05
N VAL A 118 1.50 -9.93 11.53
CA VAL A 118 0.43 -8.98 11.82
C VAL A 118 -0.15 -8.39 10.52
N ALA A 119 -1.32 -8.89 10.12
CA ALA A 119 -2.05 -8.41 8.95
C ALA A 119 -2.79 -7.07 9.19
N ILE A 120 -2.20 -5.97 8.72
CA ILE A 120 -2.72 -4.61 8.85
C ILE A 120 -3.53 -4.23 7.62
N HIS A 121 -4.81 -3.98 7.82
CA HIS A 121 -5.74 -3.63 6.75
C HIS A 121 -5.84 -2.13 6.54
N PHE A 122 -5.90 -1.69 5.28
CA PHE A 122 -6.17 -0.29 4.94
C PHE A 122 -7.23 -0.16 3.84
N SER A 123 -7.91 0.98 3.85
CA SER A 123 -8.92 1.35 2.84
C SER A 123 -9.04 2.86 2.75
N HIS A 124 -8.96 3.41 1.54
CA HIS A 124 -9.00 4.86 1.31
C HIS A 124 -9.68 5.21 -0.02
N VAL A 125 -10.35 6.37 -0.07
CA VAL A 125 -11.02 6.88 -1.27
C VAL A 125 -10.37 8.19 -1.71
N ASP A 126 -9.75 8.18 -2.88
CA ASP A 126 -9.14 9.36 -3.51
C ASP A 126 -10.03 9.89 -4.64
N VAL A 127 -10.65 11.05 -4.40
CA VAL A 127 -11.48 11.75 -5.39
C VAL A 127 -10.59 12.66 -6.22
N GLN A 128 -10.52 12.42 -7.52
CA GLN A 128 -9.70 13.22 -8.42
C GLN A 128 -10.30 14.60 -8.62
N THR A 129 -9.50 15.64 -8.36
CA THR A 129 -9.91 17.03 -8.61
C THR A 129 -9.51 17.52 -9.99
N THR A 130 -8.53 16.86 -10.63
CA THR A 130 -7.94 17.27 -11.90
C THR A 130 -7.71 16.06 -12.81
N ASN A 131 -7.49 16.32 -14.10
CA ASN A 131 -7.11 15.28 -15.05
C ASN A 131 -5.62 14.97 -14.89
N LEU A 132 -5.29 13.71 -14.62
CA LEU A 132 -3.91 13.26 -14.42
C LEU A 132 -3.55 12.11 -15.36
N SER A 133 -2.26 11.97 -15.67
CA SER A 133 -1.72 10.92 -16.53
C SER A 133 -0.61 10.16 -15.83
N ASN A 134 -0.51 8.85 -16.08
CA ASN A 134 0.43 7.94 -15.44
C ASN A 134 0.35 8.04 -13.91
N VAL A 135 -0.87 7.95 -13.37
CA VAL A 135 -1.09 8.02 -11.93
C VAL A 135 -0.65 6.70 -11.31
N ARG A 136 0.17 6.78 -10.26
CA ARG A 136 0.58 5.62 -9.46
C ARG A 136 0.25 5.85 -8.00
N TYR A 137 -0.26 4.82 -7.36
CA TYR A 137 -0.48 4.76 -5.92
C TYR A 137 0.50 3.77 -5.34
N LYS A 138 1.41 4.25 -4.49
CA LYS A 138 2.43 3.43 -3.83
C LYS A 138 2.08 3.29 -2.35
N VAL A 139 2.08 2.07 -1.85
CA VAL A 139 2.06 1.77 -0.41
C VAL A 139 3.52 1.70 0.03
N LEU A 140 3.85 2.52 1.03
CA LEU A 140 5.19 2.61 1.60
C LEU A 140 5.08 2.43 3.11
N VAL A 141 6.10 1.84 3.70
CA VAL A 141 6.20 1.64 5.16
C VAL A 141 7.53 2.16 5.66
N TYR A 142 7.52 2.77 6.83
CA TYR A 142 8.74 3.19 7.51
C TYR A 142 8.47 3.30 9.01
N SER A 143 9.55 3.37 9.78
CA SER A 143 9.55 3.89 11.13
C SER A 143 10.41 5.15 11.18
N ASP A 144 10.10 6.08 12.09
CA ASP A 144 10.95 7.22 12.41
C ASP A 144 11.75 7.01 13.72
N GLU A 145 11.72 5.80 14.29
CA GLU A 145 12.51 5.43 15.46
C GLU A 145 13.77 4.63 15.08
N GLU A 146 14.93 5.06 15.58
CA GLU A 146 16.24 4.46 15.27
C GLU A 146 16.44 3.04 15.85
N SER A 147 15.51 2.51 16.65
CA SER A 147 15.69 1.25 17.41
C SER A 147 14.77 0.09 17.01
N ILE A 148 14.10 0.17 15.86
CA ILE A 148 13.18 -0.86 15.35
C ILE A 148 13.88 -1.63 14.22
N GLU A 149 15.12 -2.06 14.43
CA GLU A 149 15.85 -2.86 13.43
C GLU A 149 15.28 -4.29 13.26
N ASP A 150 14.19 -4.63 13.95
CA ASP A 150 13.63 -5.98 14.01
C ASP A 150 12.17 -6.03 13.50
N VAL A 151 11.77 -5.15 12.57
CA VAL A 151 10.46 -5.28 11.88
C VAL A 151 10.66 -5.59 10.42
N ASP A 152 10.18 -6.78 10.05
CA ASP A 152 10.24 -7.32 8.71
C ASP A 152 8.90 -7.20 8.00
N VAL A 153 8.99 -7.11 6.68
CA VAL A 153 7.83 -7.19 5.81
C VAL A 153 7.65 -8.63 5.35
N GLU A 154 6.64 -9.26 5.92
CA GLU A 154 6.15 -10.56 5.50
C GLU A 154 4.96 -10.43 4.55
N GLY A 155 4.53 -11.55 3.96
CA GLY A 155 3.37 -11.62 3.10
C GLY A 155 2.32 -12.62 3.59
N PRO A 156 1.11 -12.61 3.01
CA PRO A 156 0.76 -11.96 1.75
C PRO A 156 0.36 -10.49 1.87
N ASN A 157 1.01 -9.63 1.08
CA ASN A 157 0.64 -8.22 0.90
C ASN A 157 -0.28 -8.04 -0.32
N THR A 158 -1.27 -7.15 -0.19
CA THR A 158 -2.22 -6.84 -1.28
C THR A 158 -2.47 -5.36 -1.45
N LEU A 159 -2.68 -4.93 -2.70
CA LEU A 159 -3.16 -3.60 -3.04
C LEU A 159 -4.12 -3.68 -4.22
N THR A 160 -5.35 -3.29 -3.97
CA THR A 160 -6.41 -3.14 -4.97
C THR A 160 -6.71 -1.67 -5.19
N ALA A 161 -6.90 -1.26 -6.44
CA ALA A 161 -7.49 0.03 -6.79
C ALA A 161 -8.67 -0.16 -7.76
N ILE A 162 -9.83 0.37 -7.39
CA ILE A 162 -11.02 0.40 -8.25
C ILE A 162 -11.31 1.84 -8.63
N ARG A 163 -11.40 2.10 -9.94
CA ARG A 163 -11.77 3.40 -10.48
C ARG A 163 -13.24 3.43 -10.84
N PHE A 164 -13.96 4.37 -10.24
CA PHE A 164 -15.32 4.72 -10.63
C PHE A 164 -15.32 6.01 -11.47
N ILE A 165 -15.96 5.99 -12.65
CA ILE A 165 -16.21 7.20 -13.44
C ILE A 165 -17.48 7.86 -12.90
N ARG A 166 -17.42 9.18 -12.72
CA ARG A 166 -18.59 10.03 -12.48
C ARG A 166 -18.78 11.04 -13.60
#